data_AF-U6EAT1-F1
#
_entry.id   AF-U6EAT1-F1
#
_cell.length_a   1.000
_cell.length_b   1.000
_cell.length_c   1.000
_cell.angle_alpha   90.00
_cell.angle_beta   90.00
_cell.angle_gamma   90.00
#
_symmetry.space_group_name_H-M   'P 1'
#
loop_
_entity.id
_entity.type
_entity.pdbx_description
1 polymer ?
#
loop_
_entity_poly.entity_id
_entity_poly.type
_entity_poly.pdbx_seq_one_letter_code
_entity_poly.pdbx_strand_id
1 'polypeptide(L)'
;MNMRLILLIAVVVVFAISSGAMSFLSGGGVTLEQAYDNQQVDIVQSTAAGSIPHNLTIKNNGTKPVVVDKGTILKSKESQDLVIITDKKINPNNNDTVLAYCIEPDQKAIKGSSLYPSGTVSPQIKEIIDSSNPTDLQNATQAQLEIWVIVTKGNVDVYSGEAMAVVENQKTKYYLLKEKVETAQDNVITRFNLTPEEVTNMSFSVKSDNNANTWFSDLMQWFKNMVGMN
;
A
#
# COMPACT_ATOMS: atom_id res chain seq x y z
N MET A 1 -30.72 30.85 43.69
CA MET A 1 -29.85 30.48 42.56
C MET A 1 -30.29 31.28 41.35
N ASN A 2 -29.41 32.08 40.73
CA ASN A 2 -29.80 33.03 39.69
C ASN A 2 -30.24 32.30 38.42
N MET A 3 -31.50 32.46 38.01
CA MET A 3 -32.08 31.83 36.81
C MET A 3 -31.25 32.10 35.54
N ARG A 4 -30.61 33.28 35.48
CA ARG A 4 -29.64 33.66 34.43
C ARG A 4 -28.40 32.76 34.41
N LEU A 5 -27.89 32.34 35.56
CA LEU A 5 -26.71 31.48 35.68
C LEU A 5 -27.03 30.05 35.22
N ILE A 6 -28.22 29.54 35.55
CA ILE A 6 -28.69 28.21 35.15
C ILE A 6 -28.83 28.13 33.63
N LEU A 7 -29.41 29.16 33.00
CA LEU A 7 -29.60 29.23 31.56
C LEU A 7 -28.26 29.29 30.81
N LEU A 8 -27.29 30.04 31.35
CA LEU A 8 -25.96 30.17 30.77
C LEU A 8 -25.18 28.85 30.84
N ILE A 9 -25.27 28.12 31.95
CA ILE A 9 -24.68 26.78 32.08
C ILE A 9 -25.32 25.80 31.09
N ALA A 10 -26.64 25.82 30.93
CA ALA A 10 -27.35 24.95 29.98
C ALA A 10 -26.91 25.19 28.52
N VAL A 11 -26.76 26.46 28.11
CA VAL A 11 -26.30 26.82 26.75
C VAL A 11 -24.88 26.34 26.51
N VAL A 12 -23.97 26.49 27.48
CA VAL A 12 -22.59 26.02 27.36
C VAL A 12 -22.53 24.49 27.24
N VAL A 13 -23.35 23.77 28.01
CA VAL A 13 -23.42 22.30 27.95
C VAL A 13 -23.96 21.83 26.60
N VAL A 14 -25.03 22.44 26.07
CA VAL A 14 -25.57 22.09 24.74
C VAL A 14 -24.57 22.40 23.64
N PHE A 15 -23.85 23.52 23.72
CA PHE A 15 -22.80 23.87 22.77
C PHE A 15 -21.61 22.89 22.83
N ALA A 16 -21.19 22.49 24.02
CA ALA A 16 -20.11 21.51 24.19
C ALA A 16 -20.49 20.11 23.67
N ILE A 17 -21.71 19.65 23.94
CA ILE A 17 -22.21 18.35 23.45
C ILE A 17 -22.37 18.37 21.93
N SER A 18 -22.93 19.44 21.34
CA SER A 18 -23.08 19.56 19.89
C SER A 18 -21.73 19.66 19.17
N SER A 19 -20.79 20.44 19.72
CA SER A 19 -19.42 20.55 19.18
C SER A 19 -18.65 19.24 19.30
N GLY A 20 -18.79 18.55 20.45
CA GLY A 20 -18.14 17.25 20.70
C GLY A 20 -18.71 16.13 19.82
N ALA A 21 -20.03 16.08 19.65
CA ALA A 21 -20.68 15.11 18.76
C ALA A 21 -20.34 15.38 17.28
N MET A 22 -20.28 16.64 16.86
CA MET A 22 -19.88 17.02 15.50
C MET A 22 -18.40 16.70 15.26
N SER A 23 -17.54 16.90 16.25
CA SER A 23 -16.13 16.48 16.23
C SER A 23 -15.99 14.95 16.13
N PHE A 24 -16.74 14.18 16.92
CA PHE A 24 -16.72 12.70 16.87
C PHE A 24 -17.25 12.14 15.55
N LEU A 25 -18.35 12.70 15.02
CA LEU A 25 -18.90 12.34 13.71
C LEU A 25 -17.96 12.74 12.55
N SER A 26 -17.15 13.79 12.72
CA SER A 26 -16.10 14.19 11.76
C SER A 26 -14.77 13.44 11.93
N GLY A 27 -14.54 12.87 13.12
CA GLY A 27 -13.28 12.28 13.54
C GLY A 27 -13.11 10.83 13.11
N GLY A 28 -14.18 10.02 13.16
CA GLY A 28 -14.13 8.60 12.78
C GLY A 28 -14.39 8.37 11.30
N GLY A 29 -13.34 8.05 10.54
CA GLY A 29 -13.49 7.52 9.17
C GLY A 29 -13.68 6.00 9.19
N VAL A 30 -14.18 5.46 8.07
CA VAL A 30 -14.19 4.00 7.83
C VAL A 30 -12.90 3.58 7.13
N THR A 31 -12.45 2.35 7.32
CA THR A 31 -11.28 1.84 6.59
C THR A 31 -11.61 1.68 5.10
N LEU A 32 -10.57 1.65 4.27
CA LEU A 32 -10.73 1.43 2.82
C LEU A 32 -11.45 0.10 2.50
N GLU A 33 -11.14 -0.96 3.26
CA GLU A 33 -11.79 -2.28 3.12
C GLU A 33 -13.27 -2.22 3.46
N GLN A 34 -13.63 -1.63 4.60
CA GLN A 34 -15.04 -1.44 4.98
C GLN A 34 -15.81 -0.59 3.96
N ALA A 35 -15.18 0.45 3.41
CA ALA A 35 -15.80 1.28 2.39
C ALA A 35 -16.03 0.51 1.08
N TYR A 36 -15.09 -0.37 0.71
CA TYR A 36 -15.20 -1.21 -0.48
C TYR A 36 -16.30 -2.27 -0.33
N ASP A 37 -16.33 -2.99 0.78
CA ASP A 37 -17.35 -4.01 1.06
C ASP A 37 -18.77 -3.43 1.07
N ASN A 38 -18.90 -2.18 1.52
CA ASN A 38 -20.17 -1.44 1.52
C ASN A 38 -20.49 -0.77 0.18
N GLN A 39 -19.70 -0.98 -0.88
CA GLN A 39 -19.86 -0.37 -2.21
C GLN A 39 -19.83 1.17 -2.17
N GLN A 40 -19.05 1.74 -1.26
CA GLN A 40 -18.94 3.18 -1.02
C GLN A 40 -17.62 3.78 -1.55
N VAL A 41 -16.76 2.97 -2.17
CA VAL A 41 -15.51 3.47 -2.74
C VAL A 41 -15.20 2.78 -4.07
N ASP A 42 -14.71 3.56 -5.03
CA ASP A 42 -14.09 3.05 -6.27
C ASP A 42 -12.58 3.29 -6.20
N ILE A 43 -11.78 2.28 -6.54
CA ILE A 43 -10.31 2.36 -6.55
C ILE A 43 -9.84 2.03 -7.97
N VAL A 44 -9.18 2.98 -8.62
CA VAL A 44 -8.84 2.88 -10.05
C VAL A 44 -7.37 3.19 -10.29
N GLN A 45 -6.71 2.31 -11.04
CA GLN A 45 -5.33 2.53 -11.46
C GLN A 45 -5.23 3.67 -12.49
N SER A 46 -4.48 4.72 -12.18
CA SER A 46 -4.45 5.94 -13.00
C SER A 46 -3.21 6.01 -13.91
N THR A 47 -2.12 5.36 -13.53
CA THR A 47 -0.89 5.28 -14.34
C THR A 47 -0.78 3.96 -15.11
N ALA A 48 -0.05 3.99 -16.22
CA ALA A 48 0.29 2.81 -17.00
C ALA A 48 1.55 2.12 -16.47
N ALA A 49 1.88 0.97 -17.04
CA ALA A 49 3.07 0.20 -16.72
C ALA A 49 4.37 1.01 -16.88
N GLY A 50 5.33 0.74 -16.00
CA GLY A 50 6.62 1.41 -15.90
C GLY A 50 6.60 2.70 -15.07
N SER A 51 5.49 3.03 -14.41
CA SER A 51 5.36 4.27 -13.62
C SER A 51 5.75 4.03 -12.17
N ILE A 52 6.77 4.73 -11.68
CA ILE A 52 7.20 4.62 -10.28
C ILE A 52 7.22 6.01 -9.63
N PRO A 53 6.48 6.24 -8.53
CA PRO A 53 5.39 5.38 -8.04
C PRO A 53 4.19 5.35 -9.00
N HIS A 54 3.25 4.42 -8.79
CA HIS A 54 1.94 4.46 -9.43
C HIS A 54 1.01 5.46 -8.75
N ASN A 55 0.11 6.04 -9.54
CA ASN A 55 -0.99 6.85 -9.01
C ASN A 55 -2.29 6.05 -9.08
N LEU A 56 -3.06 6.14 -8.01
CA LEU A 56 -4.37 5.53 -7.86
C LEU A 56 -5.39 6.61 -7.54
N THR A 57 -6.54 6.56 -8.21
CA THR A 57 -7.68 7.40 -7.86
C THR A 57 -8.57 6.61 -6.93
N ILE A 58 -8.79 7.13 -5.72
CA ILE A 58 -9.77 6.60 -4.79
C ILE A 58 -10.93 7.58 -4.72
N LYS A 59 -12.12 7.12 -5.10
CA LYS A 59 -13.35 7.91 -5.10
C LYS A 59 -14.24 7.44 -3.96
N ASN A 60 -14.44 8.27 -2.95
CA ASN A 60 -15.35 8.03 -1.84
C ASN A 60 -16.77 8.46 -2.23
N ASN A 61 -17.64 7.50 -2.52
CA ASN A 61 -19.07 7.69 -2.78
C ASN A 61 -19.92 7.59 -1.50
N GLY A 62 -19.30 7.36 -0.34
CA GLY A 62 -19.97 7.22 0.95
C GLY A 62 -20.22 8.54 1.68
N THR A 63 -20.90 8.44 2.82
CA THR A 63 -21.24 9.59 3.69
C THR A 63 -20.23 9.84 4.81
N LYS A 64 -19.27 8.92 5.02
CA LYS A 64 -18.19 9.02 6.01
C LYS A 64 -16.84 9.20 5.31
N PRO A 65 -15.86 9.88 5.94
CA PRO A 65 -14.50 9.90 5.41
C PRO A 65 -13.93 8.48 5.31
N VAL A 66 -13.18 8.20 4.25
CA VAL A 66 -12.44 6.94 4.08
C VAL A 66 -10.99 7.16 4.51
N VAL A 67 -10.51 6.33 5.42
CA VAL A 67 -9.11 6.28 5.83
C VAL A 67 -8.42 5.24 4.96
N VAL A 68 -7.38 5.70 4.27
CA VAL A 68 -6.50 4.92 3.41
C VAL A 68 -5.17 4.80 4.14
N ASP A 69 -4.85 3.59 4.57
CA ASP A 69 -3.66 3.32 5.35
C ASP A 69 -2.50 2.90 4.45
N LYS A 70 -1.32 3.45 4.73
CA LYS A 70 -0.07 3.02 4.10
C LYS A 70 0.21 1.56 4.45
N GLY A 71 0.45 0.74 3.43
CA GLY A 71 0.68 -0.69 3.55
C GLY A 71 -0.54 -1.55 3.21
N THR A 72 -1.70 -0.95 2.90
CA THR A 72 -2.84 -1.69 2.35
C THR A 72 -2.50 -2.26 0.97
N ILE A 73 -2.77 -3.55 0.77
CA ILE A 73 -2.62 -4.24 -0.51
C ILE A 73 -3.89 -4.02 -1.32
N LEU A 74 -3.70 -3.75 -2.61
CA LEU A 74 -4.76 -3.60 -3.59
C LEU A 74 -4.56 -4.64 -4.69
N LYS A 75 -5.59 -5.42 -4.96
CA LYS A 75 -5.57 -6.46 -5.99
C LYS A 75 -6.38 -6.08 -7.22
N SER A 76 -6.00 -6.62 -8.37
CA SER A 76 -6.84 -6.53 -9.57
C SER A 76 -6.97 -7.89 -10.26
N LYS A 77 -8.10 -8.08 -10.94
CA LYS A 77 -8.31 -9.26 -11.80
C LYS A 77 -7.69 -9.10 -13.18
N GLU A 78 -7.41 -7.86 -13.57
CA GLU A 78 -7.01 -7.50 -14.93
C GLU A 78 -5.65 -6.78 -14.96
N SER A 79 -5.25 -6.16 -13.86
CA SER A 79 -3.99 -5.43 -13.70
C SER A 79 -3.13 -6.06 -12.61
N GLN A 80 -1.90 -5.57 -12.46
CA GLN A 80 -1.01 -5.96 -11.37
C GLN A 80 -1.58 -5.60 -10.00
N ASP A 81 -1.18 -6.35 -8.99
CA ASP A 81 -1.39 -6.00 -7.60
C ASP A 81 -0.44 -4.85 -7.16
N LEU A 82 -0.88 -4.07 -6.17
CA LEU A 82 -0.20 -2.88 -5.67
C LEU A 82 -0.22 -2.81 -4.15
N VAL A 83 0.69 -2.01 -3.57
CA VAL A 83 0.65 -1.61 -2.16
C VAL A 83 0.63 -0.08 -2.04
N ILE A 84 -0.31 0.44 -1.24
CA ILE A 84 -0.43 1.88 -0.98
C ILE A 84 0.74 2.37 -0.13
N ILE A 85 1.36 3.49 -0.54
CA ILE A 85 2.55 4.05 0.12
C ILE A 85 2.33 5.41 0.78
N THR A 86 1.10 5.89 0.79
CA THR A 86 0.72 7.17 1.40
C THR A 86 -0.51 7.01 2.28
N ASP A 87 -0.43 7.48 3.52
CA ASP A 87 -1.60 7.62 4.37
C ASP A 87 -2.46 8.77 3.87
N LYS A 88 -3.78 8.55 3.80
CA LYS A 88 -4.70 9.58 3.32
C LYS A 88 -6.09 9.45 3.93
N LYS A 89 -6.73 10.60 4.19
CA LYS A 89 -8.15 10.65 4.57
C LYS A 89 -8.93 11.34 3.47
N ILE A 90 -9.85 10.61 2.85
CA ILE A 90 -10.65 11.09 1.72
C ILE A 90 -12.05 11.44 2.22
N ASN A 91 -12.41 12.71 2.09
CA ASN A 91 -13.69 13.21 2.55
C ASN A 91 -14.87 12.57 1.79
N PRO A 92 -16.08 12.53 2.39
CA PRO A 92 -17.30 12.05 1.73
C PRO A 92 -17.54 12.72 0.38
N ASN A 93 -18.04 11.96 -0.59
CA ASN A 93 -18.38 12.43 -1.95
C ASN A 93 -17.23 13.15 -2.67
N ASN A 94 -16.00 12.75 -2.38
CA ASN A 94 -14.80 13.33 -2.98
C ASN A 94 -13.91 12.23 -3.56
N ASN A 95 -12.98 12.61 -4.41
CA ASN A 95 -11.91 11.73 -4.86
C ASN A 95 -10.56 12.32 -4.52
N ASP A 96 -9.57 11.45 -4.41
CA ASP A 96 -8.20 11.89 -4.30
C ASP A 96 -7.23 10.87 -4.90
N THR A 97 -6.02 11.31 -5.17
CA THR A 97 -4.92 10.46 -5.63
C THR A 97 -4.11 9.95 -4.45
N VAL A 98 -3.83 8.64 -4.45
CA VAL A 98 -2.84 8.02 -3.56
C VAL A 98 -1.73 7.39 -4.37
N LEU A 99 -0.55 7.27 -3.76
CA LEU A 99 0.60 6.64 -4.40
C LEU A 99 0.65 5.16 -4.01
N ALA A 100 1.19 4.34 -4.92
CA ALA A 100 1.41 2.92 -4.68
C ALA A 100 2.67 2.39 -5.37
N TYR A 101 3.25 1.32 -4.82
CA TYR A 101 4.26 0.51 -5.50
C TYR A 101 3.65 -0.79 -6.02
N CYS A 102 4.20 -1.31 -7.12
CA CYS A 102 3.85 -2.61 -7.69
C CYS A 102 4.36 -3.77 -6.82
N ILE A 103 3.58 -4.84 -6.69
CA ILE A 103 4.03 -6.07 -6.01
C ILE A 103 4.13 -7.29 -6.94
N GLU A 104 3.79 -7.14 -8.23
CA GLU A 104 3.84 -8.19 -9.25
C GLU A 104 4.68 -7.72 -10.46
N PRO A 105 6.02 -7.87 -10.42
CA PRO A 105 6.90 -7.37 -11.48
C PRO A 105 6.67 -7.99 -12.86
N ASP A 106 6.06 -9.18 -12.91
CA ASP A 106 5.77 -9.96 -14.12
C ASP A 106 4.42 -9.60 -14.77
N GLN A 107 3.55 -8.89 -14.07
CA GLN A 107 2.27 -8.40 -14.58
C GLN A 107 2.34 -6.90 -14.89
N LYS A 108 1.73 -6.46 -15.99
CA LYS A 108 1.70 -5.02 -16.36
C LYS A 108 0.55 -4.30 -15.68
N ALA A 109 0.80 -3.06 -15.26
CA ALA A 109 -0.28 -2.13 -14.94
C ALA A 109 -1.18 -1.82 -16.15
N ILE A 110 -2.49 -1.96 -15.96
CA ILE A 110 -3.51 -1.52 -16.91
C ILE A 110 -4.20 -0.26 -16.37
N LYS A 111 -4.01 0.86 -17.05
CA LYS A 111 -4.68 2.11 -16.71
C LYS A 111 -6.20 1.95 -16.83
N GLY A 112 -6.93 2.40 -15.80
CA GLY A 112 -8.38 2.33 -15.72
C GLY A 112 -8.91 1.05 -15.08
N SER A 113 -8.05 0.08 -14.76
CA SER A 113 -8.48 -1.14 -14.08
C SER A 113 -8.98 -0.85 -12.66
N SER A 114 -10.05 -1.54 -12.27
CA SER A 114 -10.53 -1.55 -10.90
C SER A 114 -9.62 -2.37 -10.00
N LEU A 115 -9.43 -1.87 -8.78
CA LEU A 115 -8.66 -2.48 -7.72
C LEU A 115 -9.55 -2.71 -6.49
N TYR A 116 -9.19 -3.66 -5.64
CA TYR A 116 -9.89 -3.93 -4.38
C TYR A 116 -8.91 -4.21 -3.23
N PRO A 117 -9.21 -3.75 -2.00
CA PRO A 117 -8.35 -3.99 -0.85
C PRO A 117 -8.28 -5.47 -0.49
N SER A 118 -7.10 -5.94 -0.08
CA SER A 118 -6.85 -7.34 0.25
C SER A 118 -5.81 -7.49 1.36
N GLY A 119 -6.10 -6.92 2.52
CA GLY A 119 -5.21 -6.98 3.69
C GLY A 119 -4.04 -6.00 3.64
N THR A 120 -3.01 -6.28 4.43
CA THR A 120 -1.83 -5.42 4.59
C THR A 120 -0.54 -6.17 4.33
N VAL A 121 0.49 -5.44 3.90
CA VAL A 121 1.82 -5.99 3.66
C VAL A 121 2.52 -6.43 4.94
N SER A 122 3.58 -7.23 4.77
CA SER A 122 4.46 -7.65 5.84
C SER A 122 5.24 -6.50 6.49
N PRO A 123 5.77 -6.69 7.73
CA PRO A 123 6.61 -5.69 8.39
C PRO A 123 7.81 -5.22 7.56
N GLN A 124 8.42 -6.10 6.75
CA GLN A 124 9.58 -5.80 5.93
C GLN A 124 9.24 -4.87 4.76
N ILE A 125 8.16 -5.19 4.04
CA ILE A 125 7.67 -4.31 2.96
C ILE A 125 7.17 -3.00 3.57
N LYS A 126 6.52 -3.05 4.73
CA LYS A 126 6.11 -1.86 5.48
C LYS A 126 7.30 -0.98 5.84
N GLU A 127 8.40 -1.55 6.31
CA GLU A 127 9.64 -0.83 6.62
C GLU A 127 10.30 -0.20 5.37
N ILE A 128 10.33 -0.92 4.24
CA ILE A 128 10.78 -0.37 2.94
C ILE A 128 9.92 0.84 2.56
N ILE A 129 8.60 0.74 2.67
CA ILE A 129 7.68 1.82 2.33
C ILE A 129 7.84 3.00 3.29
N ASP A 130 7.95 2.75 4.60
CA ASP A 130 8.09 3.78 5.63
C ASP A 130 9.41 4.54 5.53
N SER A 131 10.48 3.89 5.06
CA SER A 131 11.78 4.52 4.80
C SER A 131 11.91 5.14 3.40
N SER A 132 10.94 4.93 2.51
CA SER A 132 10.97 5.47 1.15
C SER A 132 10.52 6.93 1.06
N ASN A 133 11.11 7.66 0.12
CA ASN A 133 10.69 8.99 -0.32
C ASN A 133 10.06 8.88 -1.72
N PRO A 134 8.71 8.84 -1.84
CA PRO A 134 8.03 8.64 -3.12
C PRO A 134 8.14 9.83 -4.08
N THR A 135 8.67 10.98 -3.63
CA THR A 135 8.87 12.18 -4.47
C THR A 135 10.25 12.21 -5.14
N ASP A 136 11.20 11.42 -4.64
CA ASP A 136 12.50 11.22 -5.26
C ASP A 136 12.44 9.96 -6.13
N LEU A 137 12.56 10.13 -7.44
CA LEU A 137 12.48 9.01 -8.39
C LEU A 137 13.53 7.93 -8.15
N GLN A 138 14.76 8.30 -7.74
CA GLN A 138 15.81 7.31 -7.49
C GLN A 138 15.48 6.49 -6.25
N ASN A 139 15.07 7.16 -5.17
CA ASN A 139 14.67 6.51 -3.94
C ASN A 139 13.40 5.65 -4.13
N ALA A 140 12.39 6.17 -4.83
CA ALA A 140 11.17 5.45 -5.14
C ALA A 140 11.42 4.22 -6.00
N THR A 141 12.30 4.34 -7.02
CA THR A 141 12.73 3.19 -7.82
C THR A 141 13.46 2.16 -6.96
N GLN A 142 14.35 2.60 -6.07
CA GLN A 142 15.05 1.68 -5.16
C GLN A 142 14.07 0.91 -4.26
N ALA A 143 13.12 1.60 -3.63
CA ALA A 143 12.10 0.98 -2.79
C ALA A 143 11.21 -0.01 -3.58
N GLN A 144 10.82 0.36 -4.80
CA GLN A 144 10.07 -0.52 -5.72
C GLN A 144 10.82 -1.81 -6.02
N LEU A 145 12.14 -1.73 -6.26
CA LEU A 145 12.97 -2.90 -6.54
C LEU A 145 13.22 -3.77 -5.31
N GLU A 146 13.39 -3.18 -4.13
CA GLU A 146 13.49 -3.92 -2.86
C GLU A 146 12.22 -4.73 -2.58
N ILE A 147 11.04 -4.15 -2.86
CA ILE A 147 9.76 -4.87 -2.79
C ILE A 147 9.75 -6.03 -3.78
N TRP A 148 10.16 -5.81 -5.03
CA TRP A 148 10.24 -6.87 -6.04
C TRP A 148 11.18 -8.01 -5.66
N VAL A 149 12.34 -7.70 -5.08
CA VAL A 149 13.25 -8.72 -4.54
C VAL A 149 12.56 -9.55 -3.47
N ILE A 150 11.85 -8.92 -2.53
CA ILE A 150 11.14 -9.66 -1.48
C ILE A 150 10.06 -10.56 -2.08
N VAL A 151 9.17 -10.02 -2.92
CA VAL A 151 8.02 -10.79 -3.44
C VAL A 151 8.44 -11.90 -4.41
N THR A 152 9.53 -11.72 -5.16
CA THR A 152 10.04 -12.71 -6.12
C THR A 152 11.15 -13.61 -5.56
N LYS A 153 11.53 -13.45 -4.29
CA LYS A 153 12.64 -14.20 -3.66
C LYS A 153 13.98 -13.96 -4.36
N GLY A 154 14.21 -12.73 -4.80
CA GLY A 154 15.38 -12.33 -5.58
C GLY A 154 15.34 -12.70 -7.06
N ASN A 155 14.32 -13.41 -7.54
CA ASN A 155 14.21 -13.81 -8.95
C ASN A 155 13.35 -12.83 -9.77
N VAL A 156 13.77 -11.57 -9.82
CA VAL A 156 13.09 -10.54 -10.63
C VAL A 156 13.46 -10.74 -12.11
N ASP A 157 12.47 -11.08 -12.94
CA ASP A 157 12.64 -11.10 -14.39
C ASP A 157 12.50 -9.67 -14.96
N VAL A 158 13.64 -9.08 -15.33
CA VAL A 158 13.69 -7.72 -15.90
C VAL A 158 13.13 -7.62 -17.33
N TYR A 159 12.82 -8.74 -17.98
CA TYR A 159 12.40 -8.80 -19.38
C TYR A 159 10.90 -9.01 -19.57
N SER A 160 10.11 -9.02 -18.49
CA SER A 160 8.67 -9.20 -18.55
C SER A 160 7.91 -8.15 -17.71
N GLY A 161 6.59 -8.11 -17.89
CA GLY A 161 5.69 -7.38 -17.01
C GLY A 161 5.97 -5.89 -16.83
N GLU A 162 5.81 -5.46 -15.58
CA GLU A 162 6.10 -4.12 -15.08
C GLU A 162 7.60 -3.80 -15.15
N ALA A 163 8.48 -4.79 -14.88
CA ALA A 163 9.92 -4.59 -14.91
C ALA A 163 10.42 -4.18 -16.31
N MET A 164 9.93 -4.84 -17.34
CA MET A 164 10.17 -4.46 -18.74
C MET A 164 9.65 -3.06 -19.03
N ALA A 165 8.43 -2.76 -18.56
CA ALA A 165 7.81 -1.45 -18.79
C ALA A 165 8.57 -0.31 -18.08
N VAL A 166 9.22 -0.57 -16.94
CA VAL A 166 10.14 0.40 -16.30
C VAL A 166 11.30 0.74 -17.22
N VAL A 167 11.89 -0.25 -17.90
CA VAL A 167 12.98 -0.02 -18.87
C VAL A 167 12.52 0.89 -20.00
N GLU A 168 11.34 0.60 -20.56
CA GLU A 168 10.74 1.36 -21.65
C GLU A 168 10.39 2.80 -21.22
N ASN A 169 9.70 2.96 -20.10
CA ASN A 169 9.19 4.24 -19.62
C ASN A 169 10.31 5.17 -19.11
N GLN A 170 11.29 4.62 -18.39
CA GLN A 170 12.44 5.39 -17.89
C GLN A 170 13.55 5.56 -18.95
N LYS A 171 13.37 5.03 -20.16
CA LYS A 171 14.35 5.07 -21.26
C LYS A 171 15.73 4.54 -20.83
N THR A 172 15.75 3.51 -19.99
CA THR A 172 16.99 2.89 -19.49
C THR A 172 17.32 1.62 -20.29
N LYS A 173 18.28 0.83 -19.82
CA LYS A 173 18.71 -0.44 -20.42
C LYS A 173 18.50 -1.58 -19.44
N TYR A 174 18.20 -2.77 -19.95
CA TYR A 174 17.98 -3.96 -19.11
C TYR A 174 19.15 -4.28 -18.19
N TYR A 175 20.40 -4.13 -18.65
CA TYR A 175 21.57 -4.38 -17.82
C TYR A 175 21.67 -3.42 -16.62
N LEU A 176 21.27 -2.15 -16.80
CA LEU A 176 21.21 -1.17 -15.70
C LEU A 176 20.09 -1.50 -14.72
N LEU A 177 18.93 -1.97 -15.21
CA LEU A 177 17.86 -2.42 -14.33
C LEU A 177 18.30 -3.66 -13.53
N LYS A 178 19.00 -4.60 -14.16
CA LYS A 178 19.54 -5.78 -13.49
C LYS A 178 20.54 -5.42 -12.40
N GLU A 179 21.48 -4.51 -12.67
CA GLU A 179 22.42 -3.99 -11.66
C GLU A 179 21.70 -3.34 -10.46
N LYS A 180 20.61 -2.59 -10.73
CA LYS A 180 19.77 -2.02 -9.66
C LYS A 180 19.02 -3.08 -8.87
N VAL A 181 18.56 -4.16 -9.50
CA VAL A 181 17.95 -5.30 -8.81
C VAL A 181 18.96 -5.99 -7.90
N GLU A 182 20.18 -6.22 -8.38
CA GLU A 182 21.28 -6.79 -7.59
C GLU A 182 21.60 -5.88 -6.37
N THR A 183 21.67 -4.56 -6.59
CA THR A 183 21.83 -3.58 -5.50
C THR A 183 20.66 -3.62 -4.51
N ALA A 184 19.42 -3.75 -5.00
CA ALA A 184 18.24 -3.89 -4.15
C ALA A 184 18.27 -5.19 -3.33
N GLN A 185 18.81 -6.27 -3.90
CA GLN A 185 19.01 -7.52 -3.18
C GLN A 185 20.01 -7.37 -2.04
N ASP A 186 21.16 -6.74 -2.30
CA ASP A 186 22.16 -6.45 -1.26
C ASP A 186 21.59 -5.57 -0.15
N ASN A 187 20.76 -4.58 -0.51
CA ASN A 187 20.08 -3.72 0.46
C ASN A 187 19.08 -4.50 1.33
N VAL A 188 18.28 -5.40 0.75
CA VAL A 188 17.34 -6.27 1.48
C VAL A 188 18.09 -7.19 2.44
N ILE A 189 19.16 -7.83 1.96
CA ILE A 189 20.05 -8.70 2.76
C ILE A 189 20.60 -7.92 3.95
N THR A 190 21.17 -6.74 3.70
CA THR A 190 21.81 -5.92 4.75
C THR A 190 20.78 -5.37 5.73
N ARG A 191 19.64 -4.83 5.23
CA ARG A 191 18.61 -4.20 6.06
C ARG A 191 17.98 -5.17 7.03
N PHE A 192 17.69 -6.39 6.57
CA PHE A 192 16.99 -7.39 7.37
C PHE A 192 17.92 -8.45 7.95
N ASN A 193 19.24 -8.25 7.86
CA ASN A 193 20.27 -9.16 8.35
C ASN A 193 20.04 -10.61 7.87
N LEU A 194 19.83 -10.77 6.57
CA LEU A 194 19.61 -12.05 5.90
C LEU A 194 20.89 -12.54 5.22
N THR A 195 20.90 -13.80 4.82
CA THR A 195 21.85 -14.37 3.86
C THR A 195 21.23 -14.45 2.45
N PRO A 196 22.06 -14.55 1.39
CA PRO A 196 21.54 -14.74 0.02
C PRO A 196 20.65 -15.98 -0.14
N GLU A 197 20.97 -17.06 0.57
CA GLU A 197 20.19 -18.30 0.57
C GLU A 197 18.82 -18.09 1.23
N GLU A 198 18.77 -17.33 2.32
CA GLU A 198 17.52 -17.03 3.02
C GLU A 198 16.57 -16.16 2.20
N VAL A 199 17.10 -15.23 1.38
CA VAL A 199 16.29 -14.46 0.43
C VAL A 199 15.67 -15.38 -0.63
N THR A 200 16.45 -16.32 -1.15
CA THR A 200 15.98 -17.28 -2.18
C THR A 200 14.97 -18.28 -1.60
N ASN A 201 15.16 -18.68 -0.35
CA ASN A 201 14.33 -19.67 0.36
C ASN A 201 13.11 -19.06 1.07
N MET A 202 12.82 -17.77 0.89
CA MET A 202 11.59 -17.18 1.41
C MET A 202 10.39 -17.99 0.89
N SER A 203 9.63 -18.65 1.75
CA SER A 203 8.48 -19.45 1.34
C SER A 203 7.27 -18.56 1.21
N PHE A 204 6.69 -18.50 0.01
CA PHE A 204 5.44 -17.80 -0.28
C PHE A 204 4.54 -18.77 -1.04
N SER A 205 3.41 -19.16 -0.46
CA SER A 205 2.37 -19.88 -1.18
C SER A 205 1.51 -18.86 -1.90
N VAL A 206 1.89 -18.49 -3.13
CA VAL A 206 0.94 -17.89 -4.07
C VAL A 206 0.15 -19.03 -4.69
N LYS A 207 -0.82 -19.56 -3.94
CA LYS A 207 -1.93 -20.23 -4.62
C LYS A 207 -2.78 -19.12 -5.19
N SER A 208 -2.72 -19.00 -6.52
CA SER A 208 -3.80 -18.45 -7.33
C SER A 208 -5.12 -19.00 -6.75
N ASP A 209 -6.03 -18.09 -6.43
CA ASP A 209 -7.32 -18.26 -5.72
C ASP A 209 -7.34 -17.94 -4.20
N ASN A 210 -7.87 -16.74 -3.91
CA ASN A 210 -8.76 -16.42 -2.78
C ASN A 210 -8.23 -16.34 -1.33
N ASN A 211 -6.95 -16.06 -1.04
CA ASN A 211 -6.61 -15.57 0.30
C ASN A 211 -5.28 -14.81 0.36
N ALA A 212 -5.33 -13.48 0.52
CA ALA A 212 -4.16 -12.70 0.96
C ALA A 212 -3.66 -13.12 2.36
N ASN A 213 -4.49 -13.84 3.10
CA ASN A 213 -4.14 -14.41 4.40
C ASN A 213 -3.00 -15.45 4.31
N THR A 214 -2.84 -16.19 3.20
CA THR A 214 -1.77 -17.20 3.10
C THR A 214 -0.41 -16.61 2.78
N TRP A 215 -0.35 -15.63 1.88
CA TRP A 215 0.91 -14.98 1.53
C TRP A 215 1.51 -14.19 2.72
N PHE A 216 0.65 -13.45 3.45
CA PHE A 216 1.07 -12.75 4.67
C PHE A 216 1.43 -13.73 5.80
N SER A 217 0.65 -14.81 6.00
CA SER A 217 0.97 -15.81 7.02
C SER A 217 2.29 -16.49 6.74
N ASP A 218 2.60 -16.81 5.49
CA ASP A 218 3.82 -17.52 5.11
C ASP A 218 5.06 -16.64 5.31
N LEU A 219 4.98 -15.35 4.97
CA LEU A 219 6.06 -14.40 5.21
C LEU A 219 6.27 -14.16 6.71
N MET A 220 5.18 -13.97 7.47
CA MET A 220 5.26 -13.83 8.92
C MET A 220 5.77 -15.11 9.61
N GLN A 221 5.38 -16.29 9.12
CA GLN A 221 5.81 -17.58 9.67
C GLN A 221 7.28 -17.87 9.37
N TRP A 222 7.73 -17.63 8.13
CA TRP A 222 9.14 -17.69 7.78
C TRP A 222 9.99 -16.79 8.70
N PHE A 223 9.54 -15.56 8.95
CA PHE A 223 10.25 -14.64 9.83
C PHE A 223 10.25 -15.09 11.29
N LYS A 224 9.12 -15.57 11.83
CA LYS A 224 9.07 -16.12 13.20
C LYS A 224 10.08 -17.25 13.38
N ASN A 225 10.20 -18.13 12.38
CA ASN A 225 11.17 -19.22 12.39
C ASN A 225 12.63 -18.71 12.37
N MET A 226 12.90 -17.57 11.74
CA MET A 226 14.23 -16.97 11.63
C MET A 226 14.63 -16.18 12.89
N VAL A 227 13.71 -15.44 13.51
CA VAL A 227 14.00 -14.60 14.69
C VAL A 227 13.89 -15.38 16.01
N GLY A 228 13.52 -16.67 15.96
CA GLY A 228 13.42 -17.52 17.16
C GLY A 228 12.30 -17.10 18.12
N MET A 229 11.33 -16.32 17.65
CA MET A 229 10.14 -15.95 18.41
C MET A 229 9.08 -17.04 18.26
N ASN A 230 9.05 -17.99 19.21
CA ASN A 230 7.90 -18.87 19.45
C ASN A 230 6.73 -18.09 20.03
#